data_AF-A0A7L2UTW5-F1
#
_entry.id   AF-A0A7L2UTW5-F1
#
_cell.length_a   1.000
_cell.length_b   1.000
_cell.length_c   1.000
_cell.angle_alpha   90.00
_cell.angle_beta   90.00
_cell.angle_gamma   90.00
#
_symmetry.space_group_name_H-M   'P 1'
#
loop_
_entity.id
_entity.type
_entity.pdbx_description
1 polymer ?
#
loop_
_entity_poly.entity_id
_entity_poly.type
_entity_poly.pdbx_seq_one_letter_code
_entity_poly.pdbx_strand_id
1 'polypeptide(L)'
;MAPMGIRLSPLGMAVFCLLGLGVLYHLYSGFLAGRFAFFLLSEPAAGGPEAPRGSAPAGTVDLRELLAVSVLAATRGGEEVKRVREGNVLNAKAKGKTREGAEEKLTSGDLLSNRRMFYLLKGAFPAVQINSEERVDTADQEAVSWDRSIPEDIKQKIQPKEVPAESVTVWIDPLDATQEYTEDLRQYVTTMVCVAVNGKPVIGVIHKPFSAYTGTFM
;
A
#
# COMPACT_ATOMS: atom_id res chain seq x y z
N MET A 1 19.43 -46.02 30.18
CA MET A 1 18.08 -46.13 29.58
C MET A 1 18.19 -45.69 28.12
N ALA A 2 18.23 -46.63 27.18
CA ALA A 2 18.28 -46.29 25.75
C ALA A 2 16.87 -45.85 25.29
N PRO A 3 16.75 -44.81 24.46
CA PRO A 3 15.45 -44.33 24.00
C PRO A 3 14.79 -45.40 23.13
N MET A 4 13.52 -45.68 23.43
CA MET A 4 12.70 -46.66 22.75
C MET A 4 12.40 -46.16 21.33
N GLY A 5 13.31 -46.42 20.39
CA GLY A 5 13.13 -46.07 18.99
C GLY A 5 11.93 -46.83 18.43
N ILE A 6 10.99 -46.11 17.81
CA ILE A 6 9.85 -46.69 17.11
C ILE A 6 10.41 -47.56 15.98
N ARG A 7 10.33 -48.89 16.14
CA ARG A 7 10.72 -49.84 15.09
C ARG A 7 9.56 -49.98 14.11
N LEU A 8 9.55 -49.17 13.06
CA LEU A 8 8.62 -49.40 11.95
C LEU A 8 9.06 -50.64 11.15
N SER A 9 8.10 -51.53 10.90
CA SER A 9 8.30 -52.62 9.95
C SER A 9 8.51 -52.05 8.54
N PRO A 10 9.12 -52.81 7.61
CA PRO A 10 9.27 -52.38 6.22
C PRO A 10 7.93 -51.95 5.58
N LEU A 11 6.84 -52.61 5.96
CA LEU A 11 5.47 -52.26 5.55
C LEU A 11 5.02 -50.91 6.15
N GLY A 12 5.33 -50.66 7.43
CA GLY A 12 5.04 -49.39 8.09
C GLY A 12 5.81 -48.21 7.49
N MET A 13 7.06 -48.42 7.09
CA MET A 13 7.85 -47.41 6.37
C MET A 13 7.24 -47.09 5.01
N ALA A 14 6.79 -48.09 4.26
CA ALA A 14 6.14 -47.88 2.97
C ALA A 14 4.85 -47.06 3.10
N VAL A 15 4.01 -47.37 4.09
CA VAL A 15 2.78 -46.61 4.37
C VAL A 15 3.09 -45.17 4.79
N PHE A 16 4.09 -44.95 5.64
CA PHE A 16 4.50 -43.61 6.06
C PHE A 16 4.99 -42.75 4.88
N CYS A 17 5.79 -43.33 3.98
CA CYS A 17 6.24 -42.66 2.76
C CYS A 17 5.08 -42.31 1.82
N LEU A 18 4.11 -43.22 1.64
CA LEU A 18 2.93 -42.97 0.81
C LEU A 18 2.04 -41.85 1.38
N LEU A 19 1.84 -41.81 2.70
CA LEU A 19 1.12 -40.74 3.37
C LEU A 19 1.86 -39.39 3.24
N GLY A 20 3.18 -39.41 3.43
CA GLY A 20 4.02 -38.23 3.23
C GLY A 20 3.95 -37.68 1.80
N LEU A 21 4.02 -38.56 0.79
CA LEU A 21 3.86 -38.19 -0.62
C LEU A 21 2.45 -37.66 -0.92
N GLY A 22 1.41 -38.22 -0.31
CA GLY A 22 0.04 -37.72 -0.43
C GLY A 22 -0.15 -36.32 0.15
N VAL A 23 0.43 -36.05 1.33
CA VAL A 23 0.43 -34.70 1.94
C VAL A 23 1.21 -33.72 1.09
N LEU A 24 2.38 -34.11 0.60
CA LEU A 24 3.20 -33.26 -0.28
C LEU A 24 2.46 -32.96 -1.59
N TYR A 25 1.80 -33.97 -2.18
CA TYR A 25 0.96 -33.80 -3.36
C TYR A 25 -0.22 -32.86 -3.10
N HIS A 26 -0.90 -32.96 -1.95
CA HIS A 26 -2.00 -32.05 -1.60
C HIS A 26 -1.53 -30.61 -1.39
N LEU A 27 -0.39 -30.40 -0.73
CA LEU A 27 0.21 -29.07 -0.56
C LEU A 27 0.65 -28.48 -1.91
N TYR A 28 1.22 -29.30 -2.80
CA TYR A 28 1.71 -28.85 -4.11
C TYR A 28 0.57 -28.64 -5.12
N SER A 29 -0.45 -29.50 -5.10
CA SER A 29 -1.66 -29.34 -5.93
C SER A 29 -2.49 -28.13 -5.52
N GLY A 30 -2.56 -27.79 -4.23
CA GLY A 30 -3.16 -26.53 -3.77
C GLY A 30 -2.40 -25.29 -4.24
N PHE A 31 -1.06 -25.34 -4.23
CA PHE A 31 -0.20 -24.29 -4.77
C PHE A 31 -0.29 -24.16 -6.30
N LEU A 32 -0.40 -25.29 -7.02
CA LEU A 32 -0.60 -25.29 -8.47
C LEU A 32 -2.01 -24.84 -8.85
N ALA A 33 -3.05 -25.29 -8.15
CA ALA A 33 -4.44 -24.90 -8.41
C ALA A 33 -4.68 -23.40 -8.16
N GLY A 34 -4.02 -22.81 -7.15
CA GLY A 34 -4.06 -21.36 -6.92
C GLY A 34 -3.38 -20.56 -8.04
N ARG A 35 -2.30 -21.08 -8.63
CA ARG A 35 -1.62 -20.46 -9.79
C ARG A 35 -2.34 -20.72 -11.11
N PHE A 36 -2.99 -21.87 -11.27
CA PHE A 36 -3.79 -22.20 -12.45
C PHE A 36 -5.14 -21.48 -12.45
N ALA A 37 -5.81 -21.28 -11.31
CA ALA A 37 -7.04 -20.49 -11.24
C ALA A 37 -6.81 -19.00 -11.56
N PHE A 38 -5.63 -18.47 -11.20
CA PHE A 38 -5.20 -17.12 -11.60
C PHE A 38 -4.91 -17.04 -13.11
N PHE A 39 -4.51 -18.15 -13.74
CA PHE A 39 -4.18 -18.21 -15.17
C PHE A 39 -5.40 -18.56 -16.07
N LEU A 40 -6.36 -19.35 -15.57
CA LEU A 40 -7.57 -19.79 -16.31
C LEU A 40 -8.70 -18.74 -16.32
N LEU A 41 -8.74 -17.82 -15.36
CA LEU A 41 -9.69 -16.69 -15.38
C LEU A 41 -9.20 -15.50 -16.24
N SER A 42 -8.03 -15.61 -16.85
CA SER A 42 -7.59 -14.75 -17.96
C SER A 42 -7.65 -15.56 -19.25
N GLU A 43 -8.77 -15.51 -19.97
CA GLU A 43 -8.80 -16.00 -21.35
C GLU A 43 -8.05 -15.04 -22.28
N PRO A 44 -7.24 -15.55 -23.21
CA PRO A 44 -7.09 -14.94 -24.52
C PRO A 44 -7.72 -15.85 -25.59
N ALA A 45 -8.60 -15.27 -26.40
CA ALA A 45 -9.10 -15.88 -27.63
C ALA A 45 -7.94 -16.08 -28.64
N ALA A 46 -8.06 -17.17 -29.40
CA ALA A 46 -7.05 -17.79 -30.24
C ALA A 46 -6.45 -16.94 -31.39
N GLY A 47 -5.17 -17.19 -31.71
CA GLY A 47 -4.65 -17.13 -33.08
C GLY A 47 -3.22 -16.61 -33.31
N GLY A 48 -2.25 -17.53 -33.52
CA GLY A 48 -1.02 -17.31 -34.31
C GLY A 48 0.30 -17.08 -33.56
N PRO A 49 1.45 -17.57 -34.07
CA PRO A 49 2.76 -17.37 -33.45
C PRO A 49 3.32 -16.00 -33.85
N GLU A 50 3.05 -14.98 -33.04
CA GLU A 50 3.85 -13.76 -33.04
C GLU A 50 4.66 -13.68 -31.74
N ALA A 51 5.92 -13.29 -31.90
CA ALA A 51 6.88 -12.98 -30.85
C ALA A 51 6.26 -12.17 -29.70
N PRO A 52 6.77 -12.26 -28.46
CA PRO A 52 6.13 -11.60 -27.32
C PRO A 52 5.99 -10.10 -27.59
N ARG A 53 4.72 -9.69 -27.79
CA ARG A 53 4.29 -8.31 -27.91
C ARG A 53 4.65 -7.60 -26.61
N GLY A 54 5.25 -6.42 -26.77
CA GLY A 54 5.87 -5.66 -25.70
C GLY A 54 5.01 -5.52 -24.45
N SER A 55 5.68 -5.65 -23.31
CA SER A 55 5.30 -4.89 -22.12
C SER A 55 4.97 -3.47 -22.57
N ALA A 56 3.85 -2.91 -22.10
CA ALA A 56 3.66 -1.46 -22.13
C ALA A 56 5.00 -0.79 -21.76
N PRO A 57 5.42 0.31 -22.42
CA PRO A 57 6.69 0.93 -22.09
C PRO A 57 6.71 1.13 -20.58
N ALA A 58 7.67 0.48 -19.91
CA ALA A 58 7.87 0.60 -18.48
C ALA A 58 8.09 2.09 -18.21
N GLY A 59 7.03 2.78 -17.76
CA GLY A 59 7.09 4.20 -17.53
C GLY A 59 8.18 4.47 -16.50
N THR A 60 8.96 5.52 -16.67
CA THR A 60 9.91 5.94 -15.64
C THR A 60 9.22 6.89 -14.66
N VAL A 61 9.73 6.93 -13.44
CA VAL A 61 9.31 7.82 -12.37
C VAL A 61 10.54 8.57 -11.88
N ASP A 62 10.52 9.91 -11.95
CA ASP A 62 11.53 10.72 -11.28
C ASP A 62 11.20 10.78 -9.77
N LEU A 63 12.11 10.24 -8.96
CA LEU A 63 11.95 10.21 -7.50
C LEU A 63 11.89 11.62 -6.88
N ARG A 64 12.45 12.63 -7.52
CA ARG A 64 12.34 14.03 -7.05
C ARG A 64 10.93 14.58 -7.26
N GLU A 65 10.34 14.30 -8.41
CA GLU A 65 8.93 14.62 -8.67
C GLU A 65 8.00 13.82 -7.74
N LEU A 66 8.31 12.55 -7.51
CA LEU A 66 7.53 11.70 -6.61
C LEU A 66 7.56 12.20 -5.16
N LEU A 67 8.72 12.67 -4.67
CA LEU A 67 8.84 13.33 -3.37
C LEU A 67 7.97 14.60 -3.32
N ALA A 68 8.02 15.45 -4.35
CA ALA A 68 7.26 16.69 -4.41
C ALA A 68 5.74 16.44 -4.33
N VAL A 69 5.22 15.49 -5.13
CA VAL A 69 3.78 15.16 -5.07
C VAL A 69 3.41 14.44 -3.78
N SER A 70 4.33 13.69 -3.16
CA SER A 70 4.11 13.03 -1.87
C SER A 70 3.98 14.05 -0.73
N VAL A 71 4.79 15.10 -0.74
CA VAL A 71 4.65 16.27 0.15
C VAL A 71 3.30 16.95 -0.07
N LEU A 72 2.92 17.20 -1.32
CA LEU A 72 1.64 17.80 -1.66
C LEU A 72 0.46 16.92 -1.21
N ALA A 73 0.55 15.60 -1.39
CA ALA A 73 -0.46 14.64 -0.96
C ALA A 73 -0.64 14.66 0.55
N ALA A 74 0.44 14.48 1.32
CA ALA A 74 0.37 14.52 2.78
C ALA A 74 -0.23 15.84 3.28
N THR A 75 0.20 16.97 2.70
CA THR A 75 -0.30 18.30 3.06
C THR A 75 -1.80 18.43 2.78
N ARG A 76 -2.26 18.10 1.56
CA ARG A 76 -3.68 18.19 1.20
C ARG A 76 -4.57 17.20 1.95
N GLY A 77 -4.07 15.99 2.23
CA GLY A 77 -4.74 15.05 3.12
C GLY A 77 -4.91 15.65 4.52
N GLY A 78 -3.84 16.25 5.05
CA GLY A 78 -3.86 16.96 6.33
C GLY A 78 -4.84 18.13 6.37
N GLU A 79 -4.99 18.89 5.28
CA GLU A 79 -5.99 19.95 5.18
C GLU A 79 -7.42 19.41 5.33
N GLU A 80 -7.73 18.24 4.75
CA GLU A 80 -9.02 17.58 4.92
C GLU A 80 -9.22 17.08 6.37
N VAL A 81 -8.19 16.46 6.97
CA VAL A 81 -8.21 16.07 8.40
C VAL A 81 -8.49 17.28 9.29
N LYS A 82 -7.78 18.39 9.07
CA LYS A 82 -7.96 19.62 9.82
C LYS A 82 -9.37 20.19 9.63
N ARG A 83 -9.86 20.25 8.38
CA ARG A 83 -11.21 20.75 8.06
C ARG A 83 -12.30 19.96 8.78
N VAL A 84 -12.23 18.63 8.74
CA VAL A 84 -13.22 17.76 9.39
C VAL A 84 -13.23 17.99 10.90
N ARG A 85 -12.04 18.06 11.52
CA ARG A 85 -11.94 18.32 12.95
C ARG A 85 -12.46 19.70 13.33
N GLU A 86 -12.00 20.75 12.67
CA GLU A 86 -12.40 22.12 12.99
C GLU A 86 -13.88 22.37 12.70
N GLY A 87 -14.47 21.64 11.75
CA GLY A 87 -15.90 21.65 11.48
C GLY A 87 -16.75 20.81 12.44
N ASN A 88 -16.15 20.06 13.38
CA ASN A 88 -16.83 19.10 14.26
C ASN A 88 -17.66 18.04 13.51
N VAL A 89 -17.19 17.61 12.33
CA VAL A 89 -17.94 16.68 11.45
C VAL A 89 -17.30 15.29 11.42
N LEU A 90 -16.88 14.78 12.58
CA LEU A 90 -16.05 13.56 12.65
C LEU A 90 -16.74 12.31 12.11
N ASN A 91 -18.06 12.16 12.34
CA ASN A 91 -18.82 10.97 11.93
C ASN A 91 -18.10 9.64 12.27
N ALA A 92 -17.56 9.54 13.48
CA ALA A 92 -16.73 8.42 13.91
C ALA A 92 -17.54 7.10 13.95
N LYS A 93 -16.93 6.02 13.47
CA LYS A 93 -17.48 4.66 13.43
C LYS A 93 -16.42 3.67 13.90
N ALA A 94 -16.85 2.54 14.45
CA ALA A 94 -15.96 1.42 14.72
C ALA A 94 -15.78 0.58 13.43
N LYS A 95 -14.54 0.40 13.00
CA LYS A 95 -14.12 -0.43 11.86
C LYS A 95 -13.94 -1.89 12.28
N GLY A 96 -13.56 -2.11 13.53
CA GLY A 96 -13.33 -3.44 14.09
C GLY A 96 -12.70 -3.37 15.48
N LYS A 97 -11.96 -4.41 15.85
CA LYS A 97 -11.12 -4.43 17.04
C LYS A 97 -9.67 -4.71 16.64
N THR A 98 -8.76 -4.01 17.28
CA THR A 98 -7.32 -4.30 17.26
C THR A 98 -7.04 -5.67 17.87
N ARG A 99 -5.81 -6.19 17.73
CA ARG A 99 -5.42 -7.49 18.31
C ARG A 99 -5.48 -7.46 19.84
N GLU A 100 -5.35 -6.28 20.40
CA GLU A 100 -5.39 -5.90 21.80
C GLU A 100 -6.83 -5.72 22.31
N GLY A 101 -7.83 -5.80 21.41
CA GLY A 101 -9.25 -5.71 21.74
C GLY A 101 -9.82 -4.30 21.81
N ALA A 102 -9.00 -3.27 21.58
CA ALA A 102 -9.44 -1.87 21.48
C ALA A 102 -10.21 -1.63 20.17
N GLU A 103 -11.19 -0.72 20.17
CA GLU A 103 -11.94 -0.38 18.97
C GLU A 103 -11.04 0.34 17.96
N GLU A 104 -11.00 -0.18 16.74
CA GLU A 104 -10.38 0.51 15.61
C GLU A 104 -11.41 1.54 15.08
N LYS A 105 -11.04 2.81 15.07
CA LYS A 105 -11.93 3.92 14.70
C LYS A 105 -11.72 4.34 13.25
N LEU A 106 -12.77 4.84 12.65
CA LEU A 106 -12.78 5.43 11.31
C LEU A 106 -13.64 6.70 11.33
N THR A 107 -13.15 7.78 10.73
CA THR A 107 -13.85 9.07 10.69
C THR A 107 -13.98 9.58 9.25
N SER A 108 -14.76 10.64 9.07
CA SER A 108 -14.76 11.39 7.80
C SER A 108 -13.38 11.97 7.45
N GLY A 109 -12.51 12.19 8.46
CA GLY A 109 -11.14 12.67 8.24
C GLY A 109 -10.31 11.64 7.48
N ASP A 110 -10.34 10.38 7.91
CA ASP A 110 -9.62 9.27 7.28
C ASP A 110 -10.08 9.10 5.81
N LEU A 111 -11.39 9.10 5.57
CA LEU A 111 -11.97 8.89 4.24
C LEU A 111 -11.66 10.03 3.26
N LEU A 112 -11.85 11.28 3.69
CA LEU A 112 -11.62 12.46 2.82
C LEU A 112 -10.12 12.68 2.57
N SER A 113 -9.29 12.47 3.59
CA SER A 113 -7.83 12.52 3.44
C SER A 113 -7.34 11.43 2.49
N ASN A 114 -7.82 10.19 2.65
CA ASN A 114 -7.50 9.07 1.77
C ASN A 114 -7.82 9.38 0.31
N ARG A 115 -9.05 9.82 0.04
CA ARG A 115 -9.51 10.20 -1.30
C ARG A 115 -8.55 11.22 -1.92
N ARG A 116 -8.25 12.29 -1.19
CA ARG A 116 -7.41 13.38 -1.68
C ARG A 116 -5.99 12.91 -1.99
N MET A 117 -5.37 12.16 -1.08
CA MET A 117 -4.01 11.65 -1.21
C MET A 117 -3.91 10.64 -2.36
N PHE A 118 -4.81 9.66 -2.37
CA PHE A 118 -4.81 8.58 -3.34
C PHE A 118 -4.97 9.09 -4.77
N TYR A 119 -5.99 9.92 -5.04
CA TYR A 119 -6.25 10.38 -6.40
C TYR A 119 -5.23 11.40 -6.90
N LEU A 120 -4.64 12.21 -6.02
CA LEU A 120 -3.51 13.07 -6.41
C LEU A 120 -2.30 12.24 -6.86
N LEU A 121 -1.90 11.24 -6.07
CA LEU A 121 -0.77 10.37 -6.40
C LEU A 121 -1.06 9.52 -7.65
N LYS A 122 -2.28 8.97 -7.75
CA LYS A 122 -2.69 8.13 -8.89
C LYS A 122 -2.79 8.94 -10.18
N GLY A 123 -3.25 10.19 -10.11
CA GLY A 123 -3.29 11.10 -11.24
C GLY A 123 -1.89 11.53 -11.71
N ALA A 124 -0.97 11.76 -10.77
CA ALA A 124 0.41 12.12 -11.09
C ALA A 124 1.22 10.94 -11.69
N PHE A 125 1.05 9.75 -11.12
CA PHE A 125 1.80 8.54 -11.50
C PHE A 125 0.88 7.33 -11.70
N PRO A 126 0.17 7.23 -12.84
CA PRO A 126 -0.82 6.17 -13.07
C PRO A 126 -0.26 4.74 -13.03
N ALA A 127 1.02 4.57 -13.40
CA ALA A 127 1.70 3.27 -13.44
C ALA A 127 2.23 2.80 -12.07
N VAL A 128 2.29 3.69 -11.07
CA VAL A 128 2.82 3.35 -9.74
C VAL A 128 1.75 2.62 -8.92
N GLN A 129 2.18 1.60 -8.17
CA GLN A 129 1.33 0.94 -7.18
C GLN A 129 1.18 1.82 -5.94
N ILE A 130 -0.06 2.10 -5.54
CA ILE A 130 -0.39 2.87 -4.35
C ILE A 130 -1.27 2.02 -3.46
N ASN A 131 -0.83 1.80 -2.23
CA ASN A 131 -1.56 1.11 -1.18
C ASN A 131 -1.99 2.14 -0.14
N SER A 132 -3.22 2.04 0.36
CA SER A 132 -3.72 2.87 1.45
C SER A 132 -4.23 1.97 2.58
N GLU A 133 -4.14 2.45 3.81
CA GLU A 133 -4.84 1.86 4.95
C GLU A 133 -6.36 1.80 4.70
N GLU A 134 -6.90 2.87 4.10
CA GLU A 134 -8.32 3.01 3.87
C GLU A 134 -8.74 2.51 2.49
N ARG A 135 -9.93 1.89 2.45
CA ARG A 135 -10.46 1.37 1.18
C ARG A 135 -10.73 2.53 0.22
N VAL A 136 -10.27 2.38 -1.01
CA VAL A 136 -10.54 3.32 -2.09
C VAL A 136 -11.88 2.95 -2.72
N ASP A 137 -12.83 3.89 -2.69
CA ASP A 137 -14.07 3.76 -3.45
C ASP A 137 -13.83 4.24 -4.89
N THR A 138 -13.94 3.32 -5.85
CA THR A 138 -13.74 3.59 -7.28
C THR A 138 -14.91 4.36 -7.90
N ALA A 139 -16.06 4.45 -7.22
CA ALA A 139 -17.19 5.26 -7.64
C ALA A 139 -17.04 6.75 -7.28
N ASP A 140 -16.20 7.07 -6.29
CA ASP A 140 -15.99 8.44 -5.79
C ASP A 140 -14.64 9.01 -6.25
N GLN A 141 -14.42 9.01 -7.56
CA GLN A 141 -13.18 9.52 -8.14
C GLN A 141 -13.06 11.04 -7.96
N GLU A 142 -11.84 11.51 -7.76
CA GLU A 142 -11.53 12.94 -7.77
C GLU A 142 -10.57 13.25 -8.92
N ALA A 143 -10.99 14.15 -9.81
CA ALA A 143 -10.11 14.67 -10.85
C ALA A 143 -9.15 15.70 -10.24
N VAL A 144 -8.06 15.23 -9.65
CA VAL A 144 -7.00 16.09 -9.11
C VAL A 144 -5.85 16.14 -10.10
N SER A 145 -5.59 17.31 -10.68
CA SER A 145 -4.39 17.56 -11.46
C SER A 145 -3.28 18.13 -10.58
N TRP A 146 -2.06 17.66 -10.82
CA TRP A 146 -0.83 18.27 -10.31
C TRP A 146 -0.14 18.98 -11.47
N ASP A 147 0.31 20.21 -11.22
CA ASP A 147 0.98 21.08 -12.20
C ASP A 147 2.46 20.75 -12.40
N ARG A 148 2.95 19.67 -11.77
CA ARG A 148 4.37 19.27 -11.72
C ARG A 148 5.28 20.33 -11.09
N SER A 149 4.73 21.21 -10.26
CA SER A 149 5.54 22.13 -9.46
C SER A 149 6.33 21.36 -8.41
N ILE A 150 7.64 21.64 -8.36
CA ILE A 150 8.55 21.10 -7.34
C ILE A 150 8.96 22.27 -6.43
N PRO A 151 8.74 22.15 -5.10
CA PRO A 151 9.22 23.12 -4.12
C PRO A 151 10.72 23.40 -4.25
N GLU A 152 11.11 24.65 -4.04
CA GLU A 152 12.49 25.11 -4.28
C GLU A 152 13.52 24.43 -3.34
N ASP A 153 13.13 24.17 -2.10
CA ASP A 153 13.93 23.45 -1.13
C ASP A 153 14.20 21.99 -1.55
N ILE A 154 13.22 21.33 -2.20
CA ILE A 154 13.39 20.01 -2.79
C ILE A 154 14.30 20.09 -4.02
N LYS A 155 14.09 21.05 -4.93
CA LYS A 155 14.92 21.23 -6.13
C LYS A 155 16.40 21.40 -5.79
N GLN A 156 16.71 22.12 -4.72
CA GLN A 156 18.08 22.42 -4.31
C GLN A 156 18.77 21.25 -3.62
N LYS A 157 18.02 20.45 -2.84
CA LYS A 157 18.60 19.37 -2.02
C LYS A 157 18.62 18.02 -2.72
N ILE A 158 17.68 17.77 -3.63
CA ILE A 158 17.43 16.46 -4.21
C ILE A 158 17.70 16.51 -5.72
N GLN A 159 18.56 15.60 -6.18
CA GLN A 159 18.82 15.42 -7.60
C GLN A 159 17.72 14.55 -8.25
N PRO A 160 17.36 14.81 -9.52
CA PRO A 160 16.49 13.92 -10.27
C PRO A 160 17.07 12.51 -10.32
N LYS A 161 16.20 11.50 -10.18
CA LYS A 161 16.59 10.11 -10.37
C LYS A 161 15.41 9.32 -10.92
N GLU A 162 15.55 8.84 -12.15
CA GLU A 162 14.56 7.99 -12.77
C GLU A 162 14.70 6.54 -12.33
N VAL A 163 13.57 5.90 -12.06
CA VAL A 163 13.46 4.46 -11.80
C VAL A 163 12.26 3.88 -12.58
N PRO A 164 12.24 2.57 -12.89
CA PRO A 164 11.06 1.94 -13.49
C PRO A 164 9.84 2.05 -12.57
N ALA A 165 8.68 2.43 -13.11
CA ALA A 165 7.45 2.59 -12.34
C ALA A 165 7.04 1.29 -11.63
N GLU A 166 7.23 0.12 -12.26
CA GLU A 166 6.90 -1.16 -11.63
C GLU A 166 7.78 -1.49 -10.41
N SER A 167 8.93 -0.83 -10.28
CA SER A 167 9.79 -0.99 -9.11
C SER A 167 9.34 -0.13 -7.92
N VAL A 168 8.40 0.79 -8.12
CA VAL A 168 7.93 1.75 -7.12
C VAL A 168 6.65 1.25 -6.47
N THR A 169 6.61 1.29 -5.15
CA THR A 169 5.39 1.10 -4.37
C THR A 169 5.25 2.24 -3.37
N VAL A 170 4.05 2.80 -3.28
CA VAL A 170 3.70 3.87 -2.35
C VAL A 170 2.71 3.35 -1.32
N TRP A 171 2.92 3.70 -0.05
CA TRP A 171 1.97 3.49 1.03
C TRP A 171 1.55 4.84 1.56
N ILE A 172 0.24 5.02 1.74
CA ILE A 172 -0.31 6.20 2.39
C ILE A 172 -1.02 5.80 3.67
N ASP A 173 -0.80 6.61 4.70
CA ASP A 173 -1.59 6.64 5.92
C ASP A 173 -2.31 8.01 5.93
N PRO A 174 -3.62 8.01 5.64
CA PRO A 174 -4.37 9.25 5.46
C PRO A 174 -4.66 9.97 6.77
N LEU A 175 -4.58 9.28 7.91
CA LEU A 175 -4.79 9.85 9.24
C LEU A 175 -4.24 8.86 10.27
N ASP A 176 -3.01 9.11 10.72
CA ASP A 176 -2.43 8.37 11.83
C ASP A 176 -2.92 8.94 13.17
N ALA A 177 -3.04 8.05 14.16
CA ALA A 177 -3.59 8.32 15.48
C ALA A 177 -5.08 8.70 15.45
N THR A 178 -5.92 7.92 14.76
CA THR A 178 -7.39 8.14 14.68
C THR A 178 -8.07 8.17 16.04
N GLN A 179 -7.58 7.42 17.03
CA GLN A 179 -8.10 7.46 18.40
C GLN A 179 -7.88 8.83 19.03
N GLU A 180 -6.63 9.28 19.09
CA GLU A 180 -6.19 10.59 19.59
C GLU A 180 -6.88 11.71 18.83
N TYR A 181 -7.04 11.52 17.53
CA TYR A 181 -7.88 12.38 16.72
C TYR A 181 -9.29 12.40 17.30
N THR A 182 -10.03 11.31 17.50
CA THR A 182 -11.37 11.43 18.10
C THR A 182 -11.43 12.09 19.49
N GLU A 183 -10.34 12.12 20.24
CA GLU A 183 -10.21 12.74 21.57
C GLU A 183 -9.70 14.20 21.55
N ASP A 184 -9.56 14.78 20.36
CA ASP A 184 -9.02 16.13 20.14
C ASP A 184 -7.55 16.33 20.55
N LEU A 185 -6.77 15.24 20.63
CA LEU A 185 -5.33 15.28 20.88
C LEU A 185 -4.54 15.53 19.59
N ARG A 186 -4.73 16.73 19.04
CA ARG A 186 -4.25 17.19 17.72
C ARG A 186 -2.75 17.02 17.48
N GLN A 187 -1.94 17.10 18.52
CA GLN A 187 -0.47 17.02 18.44
C GLN A 187 0.07 15.67 17.96
N TYR A 188 -0.73 14.61 18.05
CA TYR A 188 -0.34 13.26 17.63
C TYR A 188 -0.75 12.94 16.19
N VAL A 189 -1.64 13.74 15.61
CA VAL A 189 -2.25 13.45 14.32
C VAL A 189 -1.26 13.74 13.20
N THR A 190 -1.06 12.77 12.31
CA THR A 190 -0.21 12.93 11.12
C THR A 190 -0.88 12.37 9.87
N THR A 191 -0.40 12.81 8.71
CA THR A 191 -0.66 12.17 7.42
C THR A 191 0.68 11.78 6.82
N MET A 192 0.79 10.57 6.30
CA MET A 192 2.08 10.00 5.91
C MET A 192 2.08 9.40 4.52
N VAL A 193 3.24 9.49 3.87
CA VAL A 193 3.52 8.80 2.61
C VAL A 193 4.87 8.11 2.74
N CYS A 194 4.93 6.84 2.38
CA CYS A 194 6.17 6.08 2.28
C CYS A 194 6.32 5.56 0.85
N VAL A 195 7.50 5.72 0.26
CA VAL A 195 7.83 5.16 -1.06
C VAL A 195 8.95 4.15 -0.90
N ALA A 196 8.76 2.97 -1.47
CA ALA A 196 9.82 1.99 -1.65
C ALA A 196 10.16 1.79 -3.13
N VAL A 197 11.44 1.59 -3.40
CA VAL A 197 11.96 1.15 -4.70
C VAL A 197 12.55 -0.23 -4.51
N ASN A 198 12.06 -1.22 -5.26
CA ASN A 198 12.43 -2.63 -5.13
C ASN A 198 12.29 -3.14 -3.68
N GLY A 199 11.20 -2.76 -3.01
CA GLY A 199 10.92 -3.14 -1.62
C GLY A 199 11.78 -2.46 -0.56
N LYS A 200 12.67 -1.53 -0.94
CA LYS A 200 13.47 -0.74 0.02
C LYS A 200 12.88 0.67 0.17
N PRO A 201 12.55 1.12 1.39
CA PRO A 201 12.04 2.48 1.60
C PRO A 201 13.11 3.50 1.21
N VAL A 202 12.74 4.47 0.38
CA VAL A 202 13.64 5.52 -0.14
C VAL A 202 13.08 6.91 0.02
N ILE A 203 11.77 7.09 0.21
CA ILE A 203 11.17 8.39 0.55
C ILE A 203 10.20 8.17 1.70
N GLY A 204 10.18 9.11 2.64
CA GLY A 204 9.07 9.24 3.56
C GLY A 204 8.72 10.68 3.84
N VAL A 205 7.43 10.91 4.00
CA VAL A 205 6.82 12.21 4.30
C VAL A 205 5.94 12.02 5.51
N ILE A 206 6.10 12.91 6.49
CA ILE A 206 5.22 13.00 7.66
C ILE A 206 4.76 14.44 7.75
N HIS A 207 3.46 14.66 7.60
CA HIS A 207 2.84 15.97 7.76
C HIS A 207 2.02 16.02 9.04
N LYS A 208 2.18 17.10 9.81
CA LYS A 208 1.43 17.39 11.05
C LYS A 208 0.40 18.49 10.77
N PRO A 209 -0.89 18.15 10.55
CA PRO A 209 -1.89 19.10 10.07
C PRO A 209 -2.09 20.32 10.97
N PHE A 210 -2.00 20.13 12.29
CA PHE A 210 -2.33 21.15 13.28
C PHE A 210 -1.14 22.04 13.67
N SER A 211 0.08 21.70 13.24
CA SER A 211 1.26 22.57 13.38
C SER A 211 1.82 23.05 12.04
N ALA A 212 1.18 22.68 10.92
CA ALA A 212 1.62 22.96 9.55
C ALA A 212 3.09 22.58 9.29
N TYR A 213 3.58 21.53 9.96
CA TYR A 213 4.94 21.05 9.83
C TYR A 213 4.96 19.84 8.91
N THR A 214 5.86 19.83 7.92
CA THR A 214 6.12 18.67 7.08
C THR A 214 7.58 18.28 7.19
N GLY A 215 7.83 17.05 7.63
CA GLY A 215 9.14 16.42 7.60
C GLY A 215 9.26 15.47 6.41
N THR A 216 10.44 15.41 5.81
CA THR A 216 10.73 14.51 4.68
C THR A 216 12.07 13.83 4.88
N PHE A 217 12.21 12.58 4.44
CA PHE A 217 13.49 11.93 4.21
C PHE A 217 13.55 11.35 2.80
N MET A 218 14.74 11.37 2.20
CA MET A 218 15.07 10.74 0.92
C MET A 218 16.55 10.40 0.85
#